data_AF-A0A916Y9D3-F1
#
_entry.id   AF-A0A916Y9D3-F1
#
_cell.length_a   1.000
_cell.length_b   1.000
_cell.length_c   1.000
_cell.angle_alpha   90.00
_cell.angle_beta   90.00
_cell.angle_gamma   90.00
#
_symmetry.space_group_name_H-M   'P 1'
#
loop_
_entity.id
_entity.type
_entity.pdbx_description
1 polymer ?
#
loop_
_entity_poly.entity_id
_entity_poly.type
_entity_poly.pdbx_seq_one_letter_code
_entity_poly.pdbx_strand_id
1 'polypeptide(L)' 'MTGSFAYLDCMLMSTKEPARLIYGPNGFRQLSAGDHVLCAVSGVPIQLDMLRYWSVERQEAYATCEIATERLSPKG' A
#
# COMPACT_ATOMS: atom_id res chain seq x y z
N MET A 1 -8.68 -42.29 1.47
CA MET A 1 -7.60 -41.33 1.18
C MET A 1 -8.24 -39.97 0.93
N THR A 2 -8.73 -39.33 2.00
CA THR A 2 -9.35 -38.00 1.96
C THR A 2 -8.40 -37.06 2.67
N GLY A 3 -7.77 -36.15 1.94
CA GLY A 3 -6.98 -35.08 2.53
C GLY A 3 -5.71 -34.79 1.76
N SER A 4 -5.82 -33.99 0.69
CA SER A 4 -4.73 -33.12 0.21
C SER A 4 -5.21 -32.23 -0.94
N PHE A 5 -6.23 -31.41 -0.70
CA PHE A 5 -6.56 -30.31 -1.63
C PHE A 5 -6.73 -28.97 -0.89
N ALA A 6 -7.03 -28.99 0.41
CA ALA A 6 -7.11 -27.78 1.23
C ALA A 6 -5.75 -27.11 1.53
N TYR A 7 -4.62 -27.77 1.25
CA TYR A 7 -3.28 -27.19 1.47
C TYR A 7 -2.69 -26.49 0.23
N LEU A 8 -3.24 -26.72 -0.96
CA LEU A 8 -2.77 -26.08 -2.19
C LEU A 8 -3.53 -24.77 -2.50
N ASP A 9 -4.65 -24.52 -1.82
CA ASP A 9 -5.52 -23.35 -2.08
C ASP A 9 -4.98 -22.05 -1.46
N CYS A 10 -4.13 -22.13 -0.42
CA CYS A 10 -3.49 -20.94 0.16
C CYS A 10 -2.37 -20.33 -0.70
N MET A 11 -1.83 -21.05 -1.69
CA MET A 11 -0.71 -20.53 -2.51
C MET A 11 -1.15 -19.63 -3.68
N LEU A 12 -2.46 -19.51 -3.95
CA LEU A 12 -3.00 -18.76 -5.09
C LEU A 12 -4.12 -17.78 -4.71
N MET A 13 -4.14 -17.31 -3.46
CA MET A 13 -4.90 -16.10 -3.17
C MET A 13 -4.11 -14.91 -3.69
N SER A 14 -4.38 -14.53 -4.95
CA SER A 14 -4.05 -13.21 -5.48
C SER A 14 -4.73 -12.20 -4.56
N THR A 15 -4.00 -11.71 -3.55
CA THR A 15 -4.52 -10.85 -2.50
C THR A 15 -4.91 -9.51 -3.15
N LYS A 16 -6.18 -9.37 -3.52
CA LYS A 16 -6.80 -8.10 -3.94
C LYS A 16 -6.91 -7.09 -2.79
N GLU A 17 -6.44 -7.46 -1.60
CA GLU A 17 -6.42 -6.60 -0.44
C GLU A 17 -5.24 -5.63 -0.54
N PRO A 18 -5.41 -4.37 -0.08
CA PRO A 18 -4.33 -3.42 -0.05
C PRO A 18 -3.26 -3.88 0.95
N ALA A 19 -2.00 -3.80 0.52
CA ALA A 19 -0.85 -3.97 1.38
C ALA A 19 -0.89 -2.96 2.53
N ARG A 20 -0.51 -3.40 3.71
CA ARG A 20 -0.21 -2.48 4.82
C ARG A 20 1.27 -2.22 4.83
N LEU A 21 1.66 -0.95 4.84
CA LEU A 21 3.05 -0.52 4.86
C LEU A 21 3.33 0.33 6.10
N ILE A 22 4.56 0.23 6.60
CA ILE A 22 5.18 1.27 7.43
C ILE A 22 6.11 2.07 6.54
N TYR A 23 5.85 3.36 6.45
CA TYR A 23 6.64 4.29 5.66
C TYR A 23 7.83 4.80 6.49
N GLY A 24 9.01 4.74 5.91
CA GLY A 24 10.25 5.29 6.43
C GLY A 24 10.82 6.37 5.51
N PRO A 25 11.90 7.05 5.93
CA PRO A 25 12.48 8.17 5.19
C PRO A 25 13.06 7.77 3.82
N ASN A 26 13.55 6.54 3.69
CA ASN A 26 14.23 6.05 2.48
C ASN A 26 13.47 4.92 1.77
N GLY A 27 12.25 4.60 2.21
CA GLY A 27 11.47 3.49 1.69
C GLY A 27 10.42 3.02 2.69
N PHE A 28 9.80 1.88 2.41
CA PHE A 28 8.73 1.34 3.25
C PHE A 28 8.95 -0.14 3.57
N ARG A 29 8.33 -0.60 4.65
CA ARG A 29 8.30 -2.01 5.06
C ARG A 29 6.88 -2.52 4.96
N GLN A 30 6.69 -3.65 4.27
CA GLN A 30 5.41 -4.31 4.20
C GLN A 30 5.09 -5.06 5.51
N LEU A 31 3.93 -4.75 6.09
CA LEU A 31 3.36 -5.42 7.26
C LEU A 31 2.35 -6.50 6.88
N SER A 32 1.65 -6.35 5.76
CA SER A 32 0.65 -7.30 5.30
C SER A 32 0.76 -7.48 3.79
N ALA A 33 0.55 -8.72 3.33
CA ALA A 33 0.55 -9.08 1.92
C ALA A 33 -0.47 -8.24 1.14
N GLY A 34 -0.10 -7.88 -0.09
CA GLY A 34 -0.84 -7.04 -1.00
C GLY A 34 0.10 -6.48 -2.08
N ASP A 35 -0.47 -6.12 -3.22
CA ASP A 35 0.25 -5.62 -4.40
C ASP A 35 0.11 -4.09 -4.56
N HIS A 36 -0.84 -3.47 -3.87
CA HIS A 36 -1.10 -2.04 -3.92
C HIS A 36 -1.40 -1.45 -2.55
N VAL A 37 -1.25 -0.13 -2.41
CA VAL A 37 -1.79 0.66 -1.30
C VAL A 37 -2.87 1.59 -1.81
N LEU A 38 -3.70 2.13 -0.93
CA LEU A 38 -4.68 3.14 -1.31
C LEU A 38 -4.13 4.54 -1.04
N CYS A 39 -4.39 5.47 -1.96
CA CYS A 39 -4.10 6.87 -1.72
C CYS A 39 -4.94 7.39 -0.55
N ALA A 40 -4.30 8.03 0.43
CA ALA A 40 -4.96 8.56 1.61
C ALA A 40 -5.98 9.68 1.32
N VAL A 41 -5.85 10.34 0.16
CA VAL A 41 -6.72 11.46 -0.24
C VAL A 41 -7.76 11.02 -1.28
N SER A 42 -7.32 10.39 -2.37
CA SER A 42 -8.22 10.02 -3.48
C SER A 42 -8.80 8.61 -3.38
N GLY A 43 -8.25 7.74 -2.53
CA GLY A 43 -8.66 6.34 -2.43
C GLY A 43 -8.25 5.46 -3.63
N VAL A 44 -7.57 6.01 -4.63
CA VAL A 44 -7.13 5.25 -5.82
C VAL A 44 -6.04 4.24 -5.43
N PRO A 45 -6.07 3.01 -5.96
CA PRO A 45 -5.02 2.03 -5.73
C PRO A 45 -3.71 2.43 -6.42
N ILE A 46 -2.61 2.30 -5.68
CA ILE A 46 -1.24 2.59 -6.10
C ILE A 46 -0.45 1.30 -5.95
N GLN A 47 -0.05 0.72 -7.08
CA GLN A 47 0.81 -0.47 -7.07
C GLN A 47 2.11 -0.18 -6.33
N LEU A 48 2.62 -1.16 -5.56
CA LEU A 48 3.79 -0.98 -4.70
C LEU A 48 5.04 -0.55 -5.50
N ASP A 49 5.21 -1.04 -6.74
CA ASP A 49 6.30 -0.65 -7.64
C ASP A 49 6.16 0.78 -8.19
N MET A 50 4.93 1.31 -8.21
CA MET A 50 4.61 2.66 -8.66
C MET A 50 4.52 3.68 -7.52
N LEU A 51 4.61 3.24 -6.27
CA LEU A 51 4.54 4.10 -5.10
C LEU A 51 5.79 4.99 -4.97
N ARG A 52 5.64 6.27 -5.34
CA ARG A 52 6.73 7.26 -5.30
C ARG A 52 6.55 8.35 -4.26
N TYR A 53 5.32 8.57 -3.79
CA TYR A 53 4.99 9.69 -2.90
C TYR A 53 4.31 9.18 -1.64
N TRP A 54 4.94 9.43 -0.48
CA TRP A 54 4.39 9.09 0.83
C TRP A 54 4.87 10.07 1.90
N SER A 55 4.18 10.08 3.04
CA SER A 55 4.59 10.84 4.23
C SER A 55 4.92 9.90 5.37
N VAL A 56 6.14 10.04 5.91
CA VAL A 56 6.60 9.28 7.09
C VAL A 56 5.87 9.71 8.35
N GLU A 57 5.66 11.01 8.53
CA GLU A 57 5.00 11.54 9.73
C GLU A 57 3.52 11.14 9.80
N ARG A 58 2.83 11.13 8.64
CA ARG A 58 1.41 10.78 8.56
C ARG A 58 1.14 9.30 8.31
N GLN A 59 2.14 8.54 7.87
CA GLN A 59 2.00 7.17 7.39
C GLN A 59 0.95 7.04 6.26
N GLU A 60 0.99 7.98 5.31
CA GLU A 60 0.02 8.12 4.21
C GLU A 60 0.72 7.98 2.84
N ALA A 61 0.09 7.30 1.88
CA ALA A 61 0.53 7.22 0.48
C ALA A 61 -0.29 8.14 -0.43
N TYR A 62 0.35 8.66 -1.47
CA TYR A 62 -0.25 9.60 -2.42
C TYR A 62 -0.08 9.16 -3.86
N ALA A 63 -1.16 9.26 -4.65
CA ALA A 63 -1.17 8.80 -6.04
C ALA A 63 -0.35 9.71 -6.97
N THR A 64 -0.28 11.01 -6.67
CA THR A 64 0.44 12.00 -7.48
C THR A 64 1.19 12.99 -6.60
N CYS A 65 2.14 13.73 -7.18
CA CYS A 65 2.87 14.76 -6.46
C CYS A 65 1.96 15.92 -6.06
N GLU A 66 0.96 16.29 -6.86
CA GLU A 66 0.03 17.38 -6.55
C GLU A 66 -0.74 17.10 -5.26
N ILE A 67 -1.25 15.86 -5.12
CA ILE A 67 -1.94 15.41 -3.91
C ILE A 67 -1.00 15.45 -2.71
N ALA A 68 0.22 14.96 -2.87
CA ALA A 68 1.22 14.95 -1.80
C ALA A 68 1.56 16.38 -1.35
N THR A 69 1.80 17.29 -2.31
CA THR A 69 2.09 18.70 -2.03
C THR A 69 0.92 19.37 -1.34
N GLU A 70 -0.30 19.28 -1.87
CA GLU A 70 -1.46 19.92 -1.24
C GLU A 70 -1.70 19.40 0.19
N ARG A 71 -1.50 18.10 0.42
CA ARG A 71 -1.72 17.47 1.72
C ARG A 71 -0.66 17.87 2.76
N LEU A 72 0.59 18.05 2.32
CA LEU A 72 1.74 18.36 3.17
C LEU A 72 2.01 19.86 3.29
N SER A 73 1.47 20.69 2.39
CA SER A 73 1.59 22.13 2.48
C SER A 73 0.91 22.62 3.77
N PRO A 74 1.62 23.38 4.62
CA PRO A 74 1.00 24.03 5.76
C PRO A 74 -0.01 25.05 5.24
N LYS A 75 -1.30 24.78 5.44
CA LYS A 75 -2.32 25.83 5.33
C LYS A 75 -2.19 26.63 6.63
N GLY A 76 -1.70 27.86 6.48
CA GLY A 76 -1.31 28.75 7.58
C GLY A 76 -2.41 29.06 8.57
#